data_AF-F0GJT8-F1
#
_entry.id   AF-F0GJT8-F1
#
_cell.length_a   1.000
_cell.length_b   1.000
_cell.length_c   1.000
_cell.angle_alpha   90.00
_cell.angle_beta   90.00
_cell.angle_gamma   90.00
#
_symmetry.space_group_name_H-M   'P 1'
#
loop_
_entity.id
_entity.type
_entity.pdbx_description
1 polymer ?
#
loop_
_entity_poly.entity_id
_entity_poly.type
_entity_poly.pdbx_seq_one_letter_code
_entity_poly.pdbx_strand_id
1 'polypeptide(L)' 'CGALNAADARFCAQCGAAQRGKACGRCHSALAADARFCPSCGTQTG' A
#
# COMPACT_ATOMS: atom_id res chain seq x y z
N CYS A 1 -4.46 5.96 15.43
CA CYS A 1 -4.15 5.67 16.85
C CYS A 1 -2.67 5.33 17.10
N GLY A 2 -1.82 5.16 16.08
CA GLY A 2 -0.40 4.81 16.27
C GLY A 2 -0.13 3.33 16.51
N ALA A 3 -1.16 2.46 16.49
CA ALA A 3 -0.98 1.02 16.59
C ALA A 3 -0.29 0.44 15.35
N LEU A 4 0.57 -0.56 15.54
CA LEU A 4 1.08 -1.39 14.45
C LEU A 4 -0.06 -2.21 13.83
N ASN A 5 -0.04 -2.37 12.52
CA ASN A 5 -0.94 -3.24 11.77
C ASN A 5 -0.11 -4.19 10.89
N ALA A 6 -0.75 -5.24 10.36
CA ALA A 6 -0.14 -6.07 9.33
C ALA A 6 0.26 -5.22 8.11
N ALA A 7 1.34 -5.60 7.43
CA ALA A 7 1.90 -4.83 6.32
C ALA A 7 0.94 -4.64 5.13
N ASP A 8 -0.07 -5.51 5.03
CA ASP A 8 -1.12 -5.55 4.01
C ASP A 8 -2.50 -5.14 4.55
N ALA A 9 -2.59 -4.74 5.83
CA ALA A 9 -3.85 -4.32 6.42
C ALA A 9 -4.42 -3.13 5.63
N ARG A 10 -5.69 -3.22 5.21
CA ARG A 10 -6.40 -2.13 4.51
C ARG A 10 -6.99 -1.10 5.49
N PHE A 11 -7.28 -1.54 6.71
CA PHE A 11 -7.81 -0.72 7.80
C PHE A 11 -7.08 -1.04 9.10
N CYS A 12 -6.97 -0.05 9.98
CA CYS A 12 -6.41 -0.27 11.31
C CYS A 12 -7.34 -1.17 12.12
N ALA A 13 -6.82 -2.28 12.63
CA ALA A 13 -7.57 -3.24 13.45
C ALA A 13 -8.05 -2.67 14.80
N GLN A 14 -7.58 -1.48 15.19
CA GLN A 14 -7.93 -0.84 16.46
C GLN A 14 -8.88 0.34 16.31
N CYS A 15 -8.72 1.15 15.26
CA CYS A 15 -9.51 2.38 15.10
C CYS A 15 -10.21 2.51 13.74
N GLY A 16 -10.15 1.49 12.88
CA GLY A 16 -10.84 1.47 11.58
C GLY A 16 -10.28 2.42 10.52
N ALA A 17 -9.25 3.22 10.83
CA ALA A 17 -8.66 4.16 9.88
C ALA A 17 -8.03 3.43 8.70
N ALA A 18 -8.34 3.87 7.47
CA ALA A 18 -7.76 3.31 6.26
C ALA A 18 -6.23 3.39 6.30
N GLN A 19 -5.58 2.26 6.08
CA GLN A 19 -4.14 2.19 5.92
C GLN A 19 -3.82 2.45 4.44
N ARG A 20 -2.82 3.28 4.19
CA ARG A 20 -2.37 3.53 2.82
C ARG A 20 -1.70 2.26 2.30
N GLY A 21 -2.20 1.73 1.19
CA GLY A 21 -1.52 0.64 0.47
C GLY A 21 -0.13 1.07 0.01
N LYS A 22 0.68 0.10 -0.44
CA LYS A 22 2.00 0.38 -0.99
C LYS A 22 1.89 1.42 -2.11
N ALA A 23 2.81 2.37 -2.14
CA ALA A 23 2.94 3.34 -3.23
C ALA A 23 4.13 2.95 -4.11
N CYS A 24 4.05 3.26 -5.41
CA CYS A 24 5.18 3.09 -6.31
C CYS A 24 6.36 3.97 -5.88
N GLY A 25 7.55 3.40 -5.74
CA GLY A 25 8.76 4.18 -5.40
C GLY A 25 9.17 5.18 -6.49
N ARG A 26 8.72 4.98 -7.75
CA ARG A 26 9.09 5.84 -8.88
C ARG A 26 8.10 6.98 -9.14
N CYS A 27 6.80 6.68 -9.17
CA CYS A 27 5.76 7.66 -9.52
C CYS A 27 4.75 7.93 -8.40
N HIS A 28 4.89 7.26 -7.25
CA HIS A 28 4.04 7.41 -6.06
C HIS A 28 2.55 7.07 -6.26
N SER A 29 2.17 6.46 -7.39
CA SER A 29 0.80 5.94 -7.57
C SER A 29 0.52 4.82 -6.57
N ALA A 30 -0.74 4.68 -6.17
CA ALA A 30 -1.18 3.54 -5.37
C ALA A 30 -0.91 2.21 -6.11
N LEU A 31 -0.48 1.21 -5.36
CA LEU A 31 -0.27 -0.16 -5.84
C LEU A 31 -1.28 -1.09 -5.17
N ALA A 32 -1.73 -2.10 -5.91
CA ALA A 32 -2.39 -3.24 -5.31
C ALA A 32 -1.42 -3.99 -4.39
N ALA A 33 -1.95 -4.70 -3.39
CA ALA A 33 -1.13 -5.43 -2.41
C ALA A 33 -0.21 -6.48 -3.05
N ASP A 34 -0.64 -7.06 -4.17
CA ASP A 34 -0.01 -8.11 -4.95
C ASP A 34 0.56 -7.61 -6.30
N ALA A 35 0.60 -6.29 -6.52
CA ALA A 35 1.14 -5.74 -7.75
C ALA A 35 2.61 -6.18 -7.93
N ARG A 36 2.91 -6.78 -9.09
CA ARG A 36 4.30 -7.04 -9.54
C ARG A 36 4.85 -5.89 -10.39
N PHE A 37 3.96 -5.11 -10.98
CA PHE A 37 4.27 -3.93 -11.80
C PHE A 37 3.29 -2.79 -11.46
N CYS A 38 3.78 -1.56 -11.51
CA CYS A 38 2.96 -0.37 -11.32
C CYS A 38 2.00 -0.18 -12.51
N PRO A 39 0.67 -0.08 -12.28
CA PRO A 39 -0.29 0.10 -13.37
C PRO A 39 -0.22 1.50 -14.02
N SER A 40 0.41 2.47 -13.35
CA SER A 40 0.52 3.84 -13.87
C SER A 40 1.80 4.08 -14.68
N CYS A 41 2.92 3.42 -14.35
CA CYS A 41 4.21 3.68 -15.00
C CYS A 41 4.99 2.43 -15.44
N GLY A 42 4.46 1.23 -15.22
CA GLY A 42 5.07 -0.05 -15.63
C GLY A 42 6.30 -0.48 -14.84
N THR A 43 6.76 0.31 -13.86
CA THR A 43 7.94 -0.04 -13.05
C THR A 43 7.65 -1.25 -12.17
N GLN A 44 8.58 -2.21 -12.11
CA GLN A 44 8.47 -3.39 -11.26
C GLN A 44 8.45 -2.99 -9.79
N THR A 45 7.51 -3.54 -9.04
CA THR A 45 7.30 -3.23 -7.63
C THR A 45 7.98 -4.31 -6.79
N GLY A 46 9.23 -4.04 -6.42
CA GLY A 46 10.05 -4.86 -5.52
C GLY A 46 9.93 -4.41 -4.08
#